data_AF-A0A0F9JQW3-F1
#
_entry.id   AF-A0A0F9JQW3-F1
#
_cell.length_a   1.000
_cell.length_b   1.000
_cell.length_c   1.000
_cell.angle_alpha   90.00
_cell.angle_beta   90.00
_cell.angle_gamma   90.00
#
_symmetry.space_group_name_H-M   'P 1'
#
loop_
_entity.id
_entity.type
_entity.pdbx_description
1 polymer ?
#
loop_
_entity_poly.entity_id
_entity_poly.type
_entity_poly.pdbx_seq_one_letter_code
_entity_poly.pdbx_strand_id
1 'polypeptide(L)'
;MLQTRKDIAGRRGLLQGRRRQLAQAERGLRADYLKEAGSFIKIRDQFDRVQLASQDPTGASDLSMIFAFMKMLDPTSVVRESEFRAAASIGSIPQRIEGFRKKLTTGEFLSAGQRANFLAEAVKLFGRSKSRKEAIDKRFSKISIEQGIDPENVIQSFGFDTPEIDFKPN
;
A
#
# COMPACT_ATOMS: atom_id res chain seq x y z
N MET A 1 -43.33 26.69 32.83
CA MET A 1 -43.02 25.27 32.47
C MET A 1 -43.02 24.97 30.97
N LEU A 2 -43.83 25.64 30.13
CA LEU A 2 -43.92 25.34 28.69
C LEU A 2 -42.74 25.87 27.83
N GLN A 3 -42.20 27.06 28.11
CA GLN A 3 -40.98 27.57 27.42
C GLN A 3 -39.79 26.62 27.58
N THR A 4 -39.56 26.14 28.80
CA THR A 4 -38.42 25.29 29.16
C THR A 4 -38.41 23.96 28.40
N ARG A 5 -39.58 23.37 28.11
CA ARG A 5 -39.68 22.12 27.33
C ARG A 5 -39.38 22.32 25.83
N LYS A 6 -39.82 23.44 25.24
CA LYS A 6 -39.50 23.80 23.85
C LYS A 6 -38.00 24.05 23.67
N ASP A 7 -37.37 24.72 24.63
CA ASP A 7 -35.93 25.01 24.60
C ASP A 7 -35.06 23.75 24.70
N ILE A 8 -35.45 22.79 25.56
CA ILE A 8 -34.76 21.49 25.69
C ILE A 8 -34.90 20.67 24.40
N ALA A 9 -36.08 20.65 23.79
CA ALA A 9 -36.30 19.95 22.53
C ALA A 9 -35.47 20.56 21.38
N GLY A 10 -35.40 21.89 21.29
CA GLY A 10 -34.58 22.61 20.31
C GLY A 10 -33.08 22.31 20.47
N ARG A 11 -32.55 22.35 21.71
CA ARG A 11 -31.16 21.98 21.99
C ARG A 11 -30.84 20.54 21.64
N ARG A 12 -31.74 19.59 21.94
CA ARG A 12 -31.59 18.18 21.53
C ARG A 12 -31.53 18.02 20.01
N GLY A 13 -32.38 18.73 19.26
CA GLY A 13 -32.38 18.71 17.80
C GLY A 13 -31.06 19.22 17.21
N LEU A 14 -30.54 20.35 17.72
CA LEU A 14 -29.25 20.91 17.31
C LEU A 14 -28.08 19.96 17.59
N LEU A 15 -28.07 19.33 18.77
CA LEU A 15 -27.04 18.34 19.13
C LEU A 15 -27.09 17.10 18.24
N GLN A 16 -28.29 16.59 17.91
CA GLN A 16 -28.45 15.47 16.99
C GLN A 16 -28.01 15.83 15.57
N GLY A 17 -28.33 17.04 15.10
CA GLY A 17 -27.88 17.56 13.80
C GLY A 17 -26.36 17.63 13.71
N ARG A 18 -25.70 18.20 14.72
CA ARG A 18 -24.24 18.27 14.80
C ARG A 18 -23.58 16.88 14.84
N ARG A 19 -24.14 15.93 15.60
CA ARG A 19 -23.62 14.54 15.63
C ARG A 19 -23.71 13.87 14.26
N ARG A 20 -24.80 14.07 13.52
CA ARG A 20 -24.95 13.53 12.15
C ARG A 20 -23.94 14.14 11.18
N GLN A 21 -23.70 15.45 11.27
CA GLN A 21 -22.71 16.13 10.45
C GLN A 21 -21.29 15.62 10.74
N LEU A 22 -20.90 15.50 12.02
CA LEU A 22 -19.60 14.96 12.40
C LEU A 22 -19.42 13.50 11.93
N ALA A 23 -20.43 12.65 12.10
CA ALA A 23 -20.38 11.27 11.62
C ALA A 23 -20.32 11.15 10.09
N GLN A 24 -20.83 12.14 9.36
CA GLN A 24 -20.72 12.19 7.90
C GLN A 24 -19.33 12.69 7.47
N ALA A 25 -18.80 13.72 8.13
CA ALA A 25 -17.46 14.23 7.90
C ALA A 25 -16.39 13.18 8.22
N GLU A 26 -16.51 12.47 9.34
CA GLU A 26 -15.62 11.36 9.71
C GLU A 26 -15.60 10.26 8.65
N ARG A 27 -16.77 9.83 8.17
CA ARG A 27 -16.87 8.82 7.11
C ARG A 27 -16.23 9.29 5.81
N GLY A 28 -16.42 10.56 5.43
CA GLY A 28 -15.77 11.14 4.25
C GLY A 28 -14.26 11.17 4.39
N LEU A 29 -13.77 11.68 5.53
CA LEU A 29 -12.35 11.81 5.82
C LEU A 29 -11.65 10.44 5.87
N ARG A 30 -12.30 9.42 6.44
CA ARG A 30 -11.84 8.03 6.41
C ARG A 30 -11.78 7.47 4.99
N ALA A 31 -12.77 7.76 4.15
CA ALA A 31 -12.79 7.28 2.77
C ALA A 31 -11.63 7.90 1.95
N ASP A 32 -11.40 9.20 2.11
CA ASP A 32 -10.29 9.91 1.45
C ASP A 32 -8.93 9.38 1.95
N TYR A 33 -8.79 9.15 3.26
CA TYR A 33 -7.61 8.53 3.83
C TYR A 33 -7.33 7.16 3.19
N LEU A 34 -8.33 6.28 3.12
CA LEU A 34 -8.19 4.95 2.54
C LEU A 34 -7.82 4.99 1.06
N LYS A 35 -8.37 5.96 0.31
CA LYS A 35 -8.03 6.16 -1.10
C LYS A 35 -6.57 6.51 -1.28
N GLU A 36 -6.04 7.44 -0.47
CA GLU A 36 -4.65 7.88 -0.60
C GLU A 36 -3.65 6.85 -0.03
N ALA A 37 -3.96 6.26 1.12
CA ALA A 37 -3.16 5.22 1.75
C ALA A 37 -3.23 3.88 0.99
N GLY A 38 -4.23 3.65 0.14
CA GLY A 38 -4.43 2.39 -0.57
C GLY A 38 -3.25 1.98 -1.47
N SER A 39 -2.49 2.95 -1.99
CA SER A 39 -1.26 2.68 -2.75
C SER A 39 -0.17 2.03 -1.89
N PHE A 40 -0.05 2.45 -0.62
CA PHE A 40 0.89 1.86 0.33
C PHE A 40 0.52 0.42 0.66
N ILE A 41 -0.76 0.14 0.92
CA ILE A 41 -1.26 -1.23 1.20
C ILE A 41 -0.88 -2.17 0.05
N LYS A 42 -1.11 -1.74 -1.19
CA LYS A 42 -0.75 -2.56 -2.37
C LYS A 42 0.75 -2.81 -2.45
N ILE A 43 1.59 -1.79 -2.26
CA ILE A 43 3.05 -1.94 -2.30
C ILE A 43 3.54 -2.86 -1.18
N ARG A 44 3.00 -2.70 0.03
CA ARG A 44 3.28 -3.55 1.19
C ARG A 44 2.98 -5.01 0.89
N ASP A 45 1.78 -5.32 0.41
CA ASP A 45 1.39 -6.71 0.13
C ASP A 45 2.31 -7.38 -0.90
N GLN A 46 2.87 -6.61 -1.84
CA GLN A 46 3.85 -7.12 -2.79
C GLN A 46 5.26 -7.22 -2.20
N PHE A 47 5.64 -6.29 -1.33
CA PHE A 47 6.89 -6.38 -0.59
C PHE A 47 6.96 -7.66 0.25
N ASP A 48 5.88 -7.98 0.98
CA ASP A 48 5.77 -9.21 1.76
C ASP A 48 5.95 -10.46 0.87
N ARG A 49 5.38 -10.44 -0.35
CA ARG A 49 5.57 -11.52 -1.33
C ARG A 49 7.00 -11.64 -1.83
N VAL A 50 7.69 -10.52 -2.06
CA VAL A 50 9.12 -10.53 -2.43
C VAL A 50 9.95 -11.15 -1.30
N GLN A 51 9.68 -10.78 -0.05
CA GLN A 51 10.38 -11.34 1.11
C GLN A 51 10.14 -12.84 1.23
N LEU A 52 8.88 -13.28 1.16
CA LEU A 52 8.54 -14.71 1.22
C LEU A 52 9.19 -15.50 0.08
N ALA A 53 9.10 -14.97 -1.15
CA ALA A 53 9.70 -15.60 -2.31
C ALA A 53 11.23 -15.69 -2.22
N SER A 54 11.87 -14.73 -1.55
CA SER A 54 13.34 -14.72 -1.35
C SER A 54 13.84 -15.87 -0.47
N GLN A 55 12.99 -16.47 0.38
CA GLN A 55 13.37 -17.50 1.36
C GLN A 55 13.53 -18.90 0.76
N ASP A 56 12.84 -19.22 -0.33
CA ASP A 56 12.86 -20.55 -0.96
C ASP A 56 13.31 -20.40 -2.43
N PRO A 57 14.48 -20.90 -2.87
CA PRO A 57 14.99 -20.70 -4.23
C PRO A 57 14.45 -21.73 -5.23
N THR A 58 13.18 -21.59 -5.60
CA THR A 58 12.52 -22.40 -6.64
C THR A 58 12.12 -21.54 -7.84
N GLY A 59 11.86 -22.17 -8.98
CA GLY A 59 11.34 -21.46 -10.14
C GLY A 59 10.02 -20.73 -9.92
N ALA A 60 9.15 -21.32 -9.09
CA ALA A 60 7.89 -20.70 -8.71
C ALA A 60 8.12 -19.44 -7.85
N SER A 61 9.10 -19.47 -6.94
CA SER A 61 9.40 -18.31 -6.10
C SER A 61 10.07 -17.20 -6.90
N ASP A 62 10.97 -17.50 -7.83
CA ASP A 62 11.56 -16.50 -8.72
C ASP A 62 10.51 -15.77 -9.55
N LEU A 63 9.55 -16.52 -10.10
CA LEU A 63 8.44 -15.95 -10.85
C LEU A 63 7.59 -15.04 -9.95
N SER A 64 7.23 -15.53 -8.76
CA SER A 64 6.50 -14.75 -7.74
C SER A 64 7.22 -13.45 -7.38
N MET A 65 8.54 -13.53 -7.17
CA MET A 65 9.40 -12.41 -6.82
C MET A 65 9.44 -11.34 -7.90
N ILE A 66 9.57 -11.73 -9.17
CA ILE A 66 9.52 -10.81 -10.31
C ILE A 66 8.15 -10.14 -10.41
N PHE A 67 7.06 -10.93 -10.36
CA PHE A 67 5.71 -10.39 -10.46
C PHE A 67 5.39 -9.41 -9.34
N ALA A 68 5.72 -9.78 -8.10
CA ALA A 68 5.52 -8.92 -6.94
C ALA A 68 6.34 -7.64 -7.05
N PHE A 69 7.62 -7.73 -7.41
CA PHE A 69 8.47 -6.55 -7.61
C PHE A 69 7.94 -5.62 -8.72
N MET A 70 7.45 -6.15 -9.84
CA MET A 70 6.82 -5.33 -10.89
C MET A 70 5.58 -4.60 -10.39
N LYS A 71 4.76 -5.26 -9.59
CA LYS A 71 3.58 -4.65 -8.96
C LYS A 71 3.94 -3.60 -7.90
N MET A 72 5.15 -3.63 -7.33
CA MET A 72 5.64 -2.54 -6.48
C MET A 72 6.01 -1.29 -7.30
N LEU A 73 6.56 -1.47 -8.50
CA LEU A 73 6.87 -0.37 -9.42
C LEU A 73 5.60 0.32 -9.94
N ASP A 74 4.59 -0.46 -10.30
CA ASP A 74 3.26 0.03 -10.69
C ASP A 74 2.13 -0.80 -10.05
N PRO A 75 1.61 -0.36 -8.89
CA PRO A 75 0.51 -1.03 -8.18
C PRO A 75 -0.84 -1.00 -8.89
N THR A 76 -0.97 -0.20 -9.96
CA THR A 76 -2.21 -0.09 -10.75
C THR A 76 -2.17 -0.91 -12.04
N SER A 77 -0.96 -1.27 -12.50
CA SER A 77 -0.78 -2.14 -13.66
C SER A 77 -1.42 -3.51 -13.46
N VAL A 78 -1.94 -4.08 -14.55
CA VAL A 78 -2.23 -5.51 -14.61
C VAL A 78 -1.00 -6.20 -15.18
N VAL A 79 -0.17 -6.77 -14.32
CA VAL A 79 0.95 -7.58 -14.79
C VAL A 79 0.39 -8.92 -15.28
N ARG A 80 0.14 -9.07 -16.58
CA ARG A 80 -0.32 -10.32 -17.20
C ARG A 80 0.86 -11.07 -17.81
N GLU A 81 0.94 -12.38 -17.58
CA GLU A 81 1.95 -13.24 -18.19
C GLU A 81 1.91 -13.20 -19.74
N SER A 82 0.72 -12.97 -20.33
CA SER A 82 0.54 -12.75 -21.77
C SER A 82 1.18 -11.45 -22.27
N GLU A 83 1.29 -10.41 -21.44
CA GLU A 83 1.93 -9.14 -21.79
C GLU A 83 3.46 -9.23 -21.73
N PHE A 84 4.03 -10.12 -20.90
CA PHE A 84 5.45 -10.47 -20.99
C PHE A 84 5.82 -11.18 -22.30
N ARG A 85 4.89 -11.96 -22.88
CA ARG A 85 5.09 -12.61 -24.18
C ARG A 85 4.95 -11.63 -25.35
N ALA A 86 4.01 -10.68 -25.28
CA ALA A 86 3.70 -9.74 -26.36
C ALA A 86 4.54 -8.45 -26.35
N ALA A 87 4.95 -7.94 -25.19
CA ALA A 87 5.72 -6.69 -25.12
C ALA A 87 7.21 -6.89 -25.51
N ALA A 88 7.70 -8.13 -25.58
CA ALA A 88 8.98 -8.49 -26.20
C ALA A 88 9.00 -8.32 -27.73
N SER A 89 7.84 -8.41 -28.39
CA SER A 89 7.71 -8.16 -29.84
C SER A 89 7.37 -6.72 -30.20
N ILE A 90 6.97 -5.89 -29.22
CA ILE A 90 6.44 -4.52 -29.44
C ILE A 90 7.34 -3.45 -28.78
N GLY A 91 8.47 -3.83 -28.18
CA GLY A 91 9.58 -2.91 -27.88
C GLY A 91 9.37 -1.91 -26.74
N SER A 92 8.43 -2.15 -25.82
CA SER A 92 8.12 -1.23 -24.70
C SER A 92 8.46 -1.78 -23.30
N ILE A 93 9.22 -2.87 -23.23
CA ILE A 93 9.70 -3.42 -21.96
C ILE A 93 11.09 -2.83 -21.61
N PRO A 94 11.35 -2.40 -20.36
CA PRO A 94 12.71 -2.14 -19.87
C PRO A 94 13.65 -3.33 -20.17
N GLN A 95 14.79 -3.12 -20.83
CA GLN A 95 15.66 -4.20 -21.35
C GLN A 95 16.02 -5.31 -20.34
N ARG A 96 15.99 -5.02 -19.04
CA ARG A 96 16.21 -6.01 -17.98
C ARG A 96 15.19 -7.16 -17.98
N ILE A 97 13.95 -6.92 -18.36
CA ILE A 97 12.86 -7.91 -18.35
C ILE A 97 12.92 -8.86 -19.58
N GLU A 98 13.39 -8.38 -20.72
CA GLU A 98 13.53 -9.22 -21.92
C GLU A 98 14.54 -10.36 -21.69
N GLY A 99 15.62 -10.08 -20.95
CA GLY A 99 16.58 -11.08 -20.51
C GLY A 99 15.99 -12.14 -19.56
N PHE A 100 15.03 -11.77 -18.70
CA PHE A 100 14.37 -12.72 -17.79
C PHE A 100 13.40 -13.66 -18.52
N ARG A 101 12.78 -13.23 -19.63
CA ARG A 101 11.89 -14.10 -20.43
C ARG A 101 12.63 -15.27 -21.07
N LYS A 102 13.81 -15.02 -21.66
CA LYS A 102 14.65 -16.09 -22.24
C LYS A 102 15.03 -17.11 -21.16
N LYS A 103 15.34 -16.64 -19.95
CA LYS A 103 15.71 -17.49 -18.81
C LYS A 103 14.56 -18.34 -18.27
N LEU A 104 13.35 -17.77 -18.18
CA LEU A 104 12.14 -18.53 -17.85
C LEU A 104 11.85 -19.64 -18.88
N THR A 105 12.07 -19.39 -20.18
CA THR A 105 11.90 -20.41 -21.23
C THR A 105 13.02 -21.44 -21.28
N THR A 106 14.22 -21.12 -20.82
CA THR A 106 15.36 -22.06 -20.75
C THR A 106 15.47 -22.80 -19.42
N GLY A 107 14.59 -22.50 -18.44
CA GLY A 107 14.65 -23.06 -17.08
C GLY A 107 15.76 -22.47 -16.22
N GLU A 108 16.38 -21.36 -16.63
CA GLU A 108 17.37 -20.65 -15.82
C GLU A 108 16.67 -19.80 -14.74
N PHE A 109 16.86 -20.20 -13.49
CA PHE A 109 16.38 -19.51 -12.30
C PHE A 109 17.23 -18.26 -11.97
N LEU A 110 16.67 -17.36 -11.17
CA LEU A 110 17.41 -16.21 -10.67
C LEU A 110 18.61 -16.71 -9.85
N SER A 111 19.79 -16.17 -10.13
CA SER A 111 20.93 -16.43 -9.25
C SER A 111 20.68 -15.83 -7.88
N ALA A 112 21.37 -16.35 -6.84
CA ALA A 112 21.29 -15.80 -5.50
C ALA A 112 21.56 -14.27 -5.46
N GLY A 113 22.52 -13.79 -6.27
CA GLY A 113 22.81 -12.35 -6.40
C GLY A 113 21.68 -11.56 -7.06
N GLN A 114 20.99 -12.12 -8.07
CA GLN A 114 19.82 -11.47 -8.66
C GLN A 114 18.67 -11.38 -7.67
N ARG A 115 18.44 -12.45 -6.88
CA ARG A 115 17.43 -12.46 -5.81
C ARG A 115 17.75 -11.38 -4.76
N ALA A 116 18.99 -11.33 -4.29
CA ALA A 116 19.42 -10.29 -3.33
C ALA A 116 19.20 -8.87 -3.87
N ASN A 117 19.50 -8.62 -5.15
CA ASN A 117 19.29 -7.32 -5.78
C ASN A 117 17.81 -6.92 -5.85
N PHE A 118 16.93 -7.85 -6.23
CA PHE A 118 15.48 -7.60 -6.25
C PHE A 118 14.94 -7.30 -4.84
N LEU A 119 15.38 -8.05 -3.82
CA LEU A 119 14.99 -7.80 -2.43
C LEU A 119 15.48 -6.42 -1.96
N ALA A 120 16.73 -6.06 -2.25
CA ALA A 120 17.29 -4.76 -1.87
C ALA A 120 16.55 -3.58 -2.54
N GLU A 121 16.20 -3.70 -3.82
CA GLU A 121 15.39 -2.68 -4.50
C GLU A 121 13.94 -2.64 -3.97
N ALA A 122 13.36 -3.79 -3.64
CA ALA A 122 12.03 -3.85 -3.02
C ALA A 122 12.01 -3.12 -1.66
N VAL A 123 13.06 -3.28 -0.83
CA VAL A 123 13.20 -2.56 0.45
C VAL A 123 13.17 -1.04 0.22
N LYS A 124 13.90 -0.53 -0.78
CA LYS A 124 13.92 0.91 -1.10
C LYS A 124 12.54 1.42 -1.54
N LEU A 125 11.86 0.67 -2.41
CA LEU A 125 10.50 1.01 -2.88
C LEU A 125 9.50 1.02 -1.72
N PHE A 126 9.54 0.01 -0.85
CA PHE A 126 8.71 -0.05 0.33
C PHE A 126 8.99 1.11 1.29
N GLY A 127 10.26 1.42 1.56
CA GLY A 127 10.68 2.55 2.40
C GLY A 127 10.13 3.89 1.89
N ARG A 128 10.24 4.16 0.58
CA ARG A 128 9.65 5.35 -0.03
C ARG A 128 8.13 5.40 0.14
N SER A 129 7.46 4.26 -0.04
CA SER A 129 6.01 4.15 0.15
C SER A 129 5.61 4.40 1.60
N LYS A 130 6.38 3.87 2.56
CA LYS A 130 6.21 4.10 4.01
C LYS A 130 6.31 5.59 4.35
N SER A 131 7.34 6.29 3.89
CA SER A 131 7.47 7.74 4.13
C SER A 131 6.28 8.54 3.56
N ARG A 132 5.76 8.15 2.39
CA ARG A 132 4.56 8.77 1.83
C ARG A 132 3.33 8.50 2.70
N LYS A 133 3.17 7.28 3.22
CA LYS A 133 2.10 6.90 4.14
C LYS A 133 2.16 7.72 5.43
N GLU A 134 3.33 7.87 6.03
CA GLU A 134 3.51 8.70 7.23
C GLU A 134 3.12 10.17 6.99
N ALA A 135 3.41 10.72 5.81
CA ALA A 135 2.98 12.06 5.44
C ALA A 135 1.45 12.17 5.29
N ILE A 136 0.80 11.13 4.74
CA ILE A 136 -0.66 11.02 4.67
C ILE A 136 -1.24 10.99 6.10
N ASP A 137 -0.70 10.16 6.99
CA ASP A 137 -1.15 10.02 8.38
C ASP A 137 -1.10 11.36 9.12
N LYS A 138 0.03 12.06 9.05
CA LYS A 138 0.20 13.38 9.67
C LYS A 138 -0.83 14.38 9.16
N ARG A 139 -1.08 14.39 7.85
CA ARG A 139 -2.04 15.32 7.24
C ARG A 139 -3.47 15.02 7.69
N PHE A 140 -3.90 13.77 7.64
CA PHE A 140 -5.25 13.38 8.06
C PHE A 140 -5.47 13.51 9.56
N SER A 141 -4.42 13.33 10.38
CA SER A 141 -4.47 13.57 11.82
C SER A 141 -4.77 15.04 12.11
N LYS A 142 -4.03 15.95 11.46
CA LYS A 142 -4.23 17.39 11.57
C LYS A 142 -5.65 17.80 11.16
N ILE A 143 -6.14 17.33 10.00
CA ILE A 143 -7.49 17.65 9.51
C ILE A 143 -8.56 17.14 10.47
N SER A 144 -8.39 15.93 11.03
CA SER A 144 -9.34 15.35 11.98
C SER A 144 -9.45 16.22 13.24
N ILE A 145 -8.31 16.61 13.82
CA ILE A 145 -8.25 17.50 15.00
C ILE A 145 -8.94 18.84 14.72
N GLU A 146 -8.64 19.46 13.57
CA GLU A 146 -9.24 20.75 13.17
C GLU A 146 -10.77 20.67 13.00
N GLN A 147 -11.30 19.49 12.63
CA GLN A 147 -12.73 19.24 12.46
C GLN A 147 -13.42 18.71 13.74
N GLY A 148 -12.68 18.49 14.83
CA GLY A 148 -13.20 17.88 16.05
C GLY A 148 -13.58 16.40 15.87
N ILE A 149 -12.93 15.72 14.93
CA ILE A 149 -13.03 14.28 14.68
C ILE A 149 -11.83 13.60 15.36
N ASP A 150 -12.06 12.45 15.96
CA ASP A 150 -10.98 11.64 16.51
C ASP A 150 -10.10 11.08 15.36
N PRO A 151 -8.79 11.41 15.31
CA PRO A 151 -7.89 10.87 14.30
C PRO A 151 -7.89 9.34 14.21
N GLU A 152 -8.14 8.63 15.32
CA GLU A 152 -8.15 7.16 15.36
C GLU A 152 -9.35 6.57 14.61
N ASN A 153 -10.44 7.32 14.44
CA ASN A 153 -11.58 6.88 13.65
C ASN A 153 -11.31 6.95 12.14
N VAL A 154 -10.28 7.69 11.73
CA VAL A 154 -9.93 7.98 10.34
C VAL A 154 -8.68 7.20 9.92
N ILE A 155 -7.61 7.29 10.71
CA ILE A 155 -6.30 6.75 10.41
C ILE A 155 -6.25 5.29 10.86
N GLN A 156 -6.10 4.39 9.89
CA GLN A 156 -5.91 2.97 10.20
C GLN A 156 -4.43 2.65 10.39
N SER A 157 -4.13 1.98 11.51
CA SER A 157 -2.92 1.17 11.65
C SER A 157 -3.09 -0.08 10.79
N PHE A 158 -2.19 -0.27 9.83
CA PHE A 158 -2.21 -1.44 8.96
C PHE A 158 -1.42 -2.63 9.54
N GLY A 159 -1.17 -2.63 10.87
CA GLY A 159 -0.66 -3.79 11.60
C GLY A 159 0.83 -4.08 11.45
N PHE A 160 1.68 -3.06 11.51
CA PHE A 160 3.15 -3.25 11.51
C PHE A 160 3.78 -2.42 12.63
N ASP A 161 3.99 -3.05 13.78
CA ASP A 161 5.27 -2.90 14.46
C ASP A 161 6.29 -3.42 13.45
N THR A 162 6.97 -2.52 12.74
CA THR A 162 7.99 -2.94 11.75
C THR A 162 8.95 -3.88 12.47
N PRO A 163 9.07 -5.16 12.05
CA PRO A 163 10.23 -5.92 12.44
C PRO A 163 11.42 -5.10 11.97
N GLU A 164 12.27 -4.72 12.91
CA GLU A 164 13.57 -4.16 12.59
C GLU A 164 14.27 -5.25 11.77
N ILE A 165 14.29 -5.08 10.45
CA ILE A 165 14.96 -6.02 9.57
C ILE A 165 16.45 -5.77 9.78
N ASP A 166 17.05 -6.52 10.71
CA ASP A 166 18.51 -6.62 10.86
C ASP A 166 19.06 -7.28 9.60
N PHE A 167 19.32 -6.46 8.59
CA PHE A 167 20.02 -6.88 7.40
C PHE A 167 21.49 -6.99 7.75
N LYS A 168 21.94 -8.19 8.12
CA LYS A 168 23.37 -8.52 8.13
C LYS A 168 23.78 -8.86 6.70
N PRO A 169 24.51 -7.98 5.99
CA PRO A 169 25.14 -8.38 4.75
C PRO A 169 26.20 -9.44 5.08
N ASN A 170 26.12 -10.60 4.42
CA ASN A 170 27.22 -11.54 4.34
C ASN A 170 28.24 -11.06 3.31
#